data_AF-A0A9N8EIQ3-F1
#
_entry.id   AF-A0A9N8EIQ3-F1
#
_cell.length_a   1.000
_cell.length_b   1.000
_cell.length_c   1.000
_cell.angle_alpha   90.00
_cell.angle_beta   90.00
_cell.angle_gamma   90.00
#
_symmetry.space_group_name_H-M   'P 1'
#
loop_
_entity.id
_entity.type
_entity.pdbx_description
1 polymer ?
#
loop_
_entity_poly.entity_id
_entity_poly.type
_entity_poly.pdbx_seq_one_letter_code
_entity_poly.pdbx_strand_id
1 'polypeptide(L)'
;MMCPKHVLLSLLVLLWTPSSSAQVSVDLSNSTGAATTTNTSTSTGSTNDPMATSPKPPAEVEVTVFNTQGIPYPAFRYFSWITLDANEQEDAGILGYTEGDWNIPGSALIELKAWSTVQAESDPSTGVATATTKQENPEMKTKFEAMVDLGFSDEWQWDCYVNHYVDYFWYEMEEEGFAIYWEGLGWSQGSWNGSLPAPASEESEWVDLTPAEQQAAVELCYLPETWSLLDIRFWDNNYAALSGVAVDDSNNTIGAQFDDGTSLSVVLPADNVKNLERPENRFYAWDSLPPDVVNTVEDLGYTEDTWSEVQEADIEKVKYDDLNETQKYGVDALGFGPKEVYDCWIHHYDSYSWEELYAAGVQSYWETLGWNATSWMGVHPPAKNLTNTRFEELNDDEQEAVQQLCFFAESWNRRAGFPDDFLLIPEDGVEITLAPGFAPKTDAPTTAPPPPPVIPNTTSPPVSRDGDSLTSAATGYWWTSTMWNCVAVVGSSGLLLAY
;
A
#
# COMPACT_ATOMS: atom_id res chain seq x y z
N MET A 1 -21.99 -2.25 -16.83
CA MET A 1 -21.49 -0.88 -16.67
C MET A 1 -19.97 -0.94 -16.58
N MET A 2 -19.27 0.04 -17.15
CA MET A 2 -17.82 0.17 -17.01
C MET A 2 -17.57 1.01 -15.77
N CYS A 3 -16.79 0.48 -14.83
CA CYS A 3 -16.40 1.17 -13.60
C CYS A 3 -15.32 2.23 -13.92
N PRO A 4 -15.33 3.40 -13.28
CA PRO A 4 -14.19 4.32 -13.27
C PRO A 4 -12.94 3.63 -12.69
N LYS A 5 -11.74 4.03 -13.12
CA LYS A 5 -10.40 3.47 -12.80
C LYS A 5 -10.02 1.99 -13.08
N HIS A 6 -10.94 1.05 -13.31
CA HIS A 6 -10.56 -0.38 -13.53
C HIS A 6 -10.51 -0.86 -14.98
N VAL A 7 -9.81 -0.15 -15.86
CA VAL A 7 -9.52 -0.60 -17.24
C VAL A 7 -8.02 -0.76 -17.47
N LEU A 8 -7.39 -1.79 -16.86
CA LEU A 8 -6.15 -2.38 -17.40
C LEU A 8 -5.73 -3.69 -16.72
N LEU A 9 -6.59 -4.71 -16.64
CA LEU A 9 -6.12 -6.10 -16.55
C LEU A 9 -7.12 -7.07 -17.20
N SER A 10 -6.97 -7.32 -18.50
CA SER A 10 -7.72 -8.36 -19.22
C SER A 10 -6.76 -9.45 -19.68
N LEU A 11 -6.73 -10.57 -18.94
CA LEU A 11 -5.98 -11.78 -19.28
C LEU A 11 -6.88 -12.74 -20.08
N LEU A 12 -6.36 -13.16 -21.24
CA LEU A 12 -6.99 -14.02 -22.23
C LEU A 12 -7.16 -15.46 -21.67
N VAL A 13 -8.39 -15.88 -21.35
CA VAL A 13 -8.70 -17.28 -21.05
C VAL A 13 -9.41 -17.92 -22.26
N LEU A 14 -8.66 -18.70 -23.03
CA LEU A 14 -9.18 -19.56 -24.09
C LEU A 14 -9.92 -20.75 -23.47
N LEU A 15 -11.23 -20.83 -23.69
CA LEU A 15 -12.07 -21.96 -23.30
C LEU A 15 -11.76 -23.19 -24.18
N TRP A 16 -11.29 -24.25 -23.52
CA TRP A 16 -11.28 -25.61 -24.07
C TRP A 16 -12.12 -26.48 -23.12
N THR A 17 -13.29 -26.96 -23.57
CA THR A 17 -14.11 -27.91 -22.81
C THR A 17 -14.05 -29.29 -23.46
N PRO A 18 -13.76 -30.36 -22.70
CA PRO A 18 -14.25 -31.68 -23.03
C PRO A 18 -15.50 -32.00 -22.20
N SER A 19 -16.54 -32.38 -22.93
CA SER A 19 -17.79 -32.93 -22.42
C SER A 19 -17.57 -34.32 -21.84
N SER A 20 -18.05 -34.57 -20.62
CA SER A 20 -18.38 -35.93 -20.18
C SER A 20 -19.46 -35.91 -19.11
N SER A 21 -20.61 -36.43 -19.51
CA SER A 21 -21.76 -36.79 -18.70
C SER A 21 -21.48 -38.01 -17.81
N ALA A 22 -21.86 -37.95 -16.54
CA ALA A 22 -22.14 -39.14 -15.74
C ALA A 22 -23.40 -38.89 -14.89
N GLN A 23 -24.41 -39.74 -15.10
CA GLN A 23 -25.63 -39.78 -14.30
C GLN A 23 -25.35 -40.53 -13.00
N VAL A 24 -25.76 -39.96 -11.86
CA VAL A 24 -25.87 -40.68 -10.59
C VAL A 24 -27.34 -40.72 -10.20
N SER A 25 -27.86 -41.93 -10.04
CA SER A 25 -29.20 -42.24 -9.56
C SER A 25 -29.21 -42.19 -8.02
N VAL A 26 -30.15 -41.45 -7.42
CA VAL A 26 -30.41 -41.48 -5.98
C VAL A 26 -31.77 -42.13 -5.75
N ASP A 27 -31.75 -43.23 -5.00
CA ASP A 27 -32.91 -44.01 -4.59
C ASP A 27 -33.53 -43.38 -3.33
N LEU A 28 -34.82 -43.05 -3.38
CA LEU A 28 -35.59 -42.56 -2.23
C LEU A 28 -36.26 -43.74 -1.54
N SER A 29 -35.89 -44.01 -0.28
CA SER A 29 -36.73 -44.82 0.62
C SER A 29 -37.15 -44.01 1.84
N ASN A 30 -38.45 -43.68 1.85
CA ASN A 30 -39.21 -43.17 2.99
C ASN A 30 -39.23 -44.19 4.14
N SER A 31 -39.05 -43.73 5.39
CA SER A 31 -39.47 -44.46 6.59
C SER A 31 -39.98 -43.50 7.65
N THR A 32 -41.29 -43.56 7.87
CA THR A 32 -42.04 -42.97 8.98
C THR A 32 -41.84 -43.78 10.26
N GLY A 33 -41.64 -43.11 11.39
CA GLY A 33 -41.63 -43.75 12.70
C GLY A 33 -41.65 -42.76 13.85
N ALA A 34 -42.85 -42.47 14.36
CA ALA A 34 -43.07 -41.75 15.60
C ALA A 34 -42.82 -42.67 16.81
N ALA A 35 -42.18 -42.16 17.87
CA ALA A 35 -42.40 -42.63 19.24
C ALA A 35 -41.83 -41.65 20.29
N THR A 36 -42.76 -41.11 21.07
CA THR A 36 -42.58 -40.43 22.36
C THR A 36 -41.79 -41.29 23.35
N THR A 37 -40.74 -40.75 23.99
CA THR A 37 -40.32 -41.19 25.32
C THR A 37 -39.72 -40.05 26.14
N THR A 38 -40.37 -39.74 27.25
CA THR A 38 -39.96 -38.84 28.32
C THR A 38 -38.78 -39.46 29.07
N ASN A 39 -37.67 -38.75 29.23
CA ASN A 39 -36.60 -39.12 30.17
C ASN A 39 -36.18 -37.92 31.01
N THR A 40 -36.64 -37.94 32.25
CA THR A 40 -36.13 -37.18 33.39
C THR A 40 -34.69 -37.64 33.66
N SER A 41 -33.72 -36.74 33.49
CA SER A 41 -32.32 -36.99 33.86
C SER A 41 -31.90 -36.04 34.98
N THR A 42 -31.57 -36.64 36.11
CA THR A 42 -30.99 -36.04 37.31
C THR A 42 -29.56 -35.59 36.99
N SER A 43 -29.32 -34.28 36.97
CA SER A 43 -27.98 -33.70 36.88
C SER A 43 -27.32 -33.71 38.26
N THR A 44 -26.19 -34.41 38.36
CA THR A 44 -25.26 -34.39 39.48
C THR A 44 -24.24 -33.30 39.22
N GLY A 45 -24.03 -32.45 40.22
CA GLY A 45 -23.13 -31.30 40.14
C GLY A 45 -21.67 -31.72 39.90
N SER A 46 -21.04 -31.07 38.94
CA SER A 46 -19.60 -31.06 38.73
C SER A 46 -19.17 -29.60 38.60
N THR A 47 -18.64 -29.06 39.70
CA THR A 47 -18.01 -27.74 39.78
C THR A 47 -16.62 -27.80 39.18
N ASN A 48 -16.46 -27.26 37.97
CA ASN A 48 -15.18 -26.79 37.45
C ASN A 48 -15.43 -25.39 36.87
N ASP A 49 -15.18 -24.36 37.68
CA ASP A 49 -15.13 -22.96 37.25
C ASP A 49 -13.88 -22.74 36.40
N PRO A 50 -13.98 -22.30 35.13
CA PRO A 50 -12.88 -21.62 34.47
C PRO A 50 -12.82 -20.17 34.95
N MET A 51 -11.60 -19.66 35.17
CA MET A 51 -11.34 -18.26 35.48
C MET A 51 -12.01 -17.34 34.46
N ALA A 52 -13.13 -16.73 34.85
CA ALA A 52 -13.71 -15.60 34.15
C ALA A 52 -12.81 -14.38 34.40
N THR A 53 -12.00 -14.02 33.42
CA THR A 53 -11.42 -12.68 33.34
C THR A 53 -12.56 -11.71 33.09
N SER A 54 -12.87 -10.86 34.06
CA SER A 54 -13.82 -9.75 33.88
C SER A 54 -13.41 -8.92 32.65
N PRO A 55 -14.33 -8.63 31.71
CA PRO A 55 -14.03 -7.76 30.59
C PRO A 55 -13.67 -6.37 31.11
N LYS A 56 -12.49 -5.88 30.72
CA LYS A 56 -12.12 -4.48 30.88
C LYS A 56 -13.20 -3.65 30.16
N PRO A 57 -13.83 -2.65 30.81
CA PRO A 57 -14.76 -1.78 30.10
C PRO A 57 -14.02 -1.14 28.91
N PRO A 58 -14.59 -1.19 27.69
CA PRO A 58 -13.93 -0.63 26.52
C PRO A 58 -13.65 0.84 26.78
N ALA A 59 -12.41 1.24 26.50
CA ALA A 59 -12.06 2.65 26.49
C ALA A 59 -13.00 3.35 25.50
N GLU A 60 -13.51 4.51 25.87
CA GLU A 60 -14.31 5.36 24.98
C GLU A 60 -13.39 5.79 23.84
N VAL A 61 -13.53 5.15 22.69
CA VAL A 61 -12.75 5.46 21.48
C VAL A 61 -13.37 6.72 20.88
N GLU A 62 -12.57 7.79 20.76
CA GLU A 62 -13.02 8.98 20.06
C GLU A 62 -13.34 8.65 18.61
N VAL A 63 -14.55 8.99 18.17
CA VAL A 63 -15.00 8.74 16.80
C VAL A 63 -14.50 9.87 15.91
N THR A 64 -13.56 9.57 15.04
CA THR A 64 -13.07 10.50 14.02
C THR A 64 -14.07 10.61 12.87
N VAL A 65 -14.33 11.83 12.42
CA VAL A 65 -15.22 12.16 11.30
C VAL A 65 -14.48 13.11 10.36
N PHE A 66 -14.42 12.76 9.07
CA PHE A 66 -13.72 13.55 8.04
C PHE A 66 -14.62 14.35 7.12
N ASN A 67 -15.87 13.91 6.93
CA ASN A 67 -16.83 14.55 6.03
C ASN A 67 -17.91 15.33 6.79
N THR A 68 -18.63 16.20 6.08
CA THR A 68 -19.72 16.96 6.69
C THR A 68 -20.94 16.13 7.04
N GLN A 69 -21.02 14.89 6.53
CA GLN A 69 -22.11 13.95 6.75
C GLN A 69 -22.03 13.25 8.11
N GLY A 70 -20.92 13.40 8.85
CA GLY A 70 -20.81 12.79 10.18
C GLY A 70 -20.50 11.29 10.15
N ILE A 71 -20.06 10.74 9.01
CA ILE A 71 -19.87 9.30 8.86
C ILE A 71 -18.59 8.87 9.62
N PRO A 72 -18.70 7.97 10.61
CA PRO A 72 -17.57 7.50 11.41
C PRO A 72 -16.47 6.86 10.58
N TYR A 73 -15.23 7.27 10.78
CA TYR A 73 -14.06 6.68 10.11
C TYR A 73 -13.77 5.25 10.59
N PRO A 74 -13.77 4.22 9.71
CA PRO A 74 -13.45 2.85 10.08
C PRO A 74 -11.94 2.65 10.12
N ALA A 75 -11.28 3.15 11.17
CA ALA A 75 -9.81 3.11 11.28
C ALA A 75 -9.21 1.71 11.06
N PHE A 76 -9.92 0.65 11.49
CA PHE A 76 -9.48 -0.74 11.34
C PHE A 76 -9.28 -1.16 9.87
N ARG A 77 -10.08 -0.64 8.92
CA ARG A 77 -9.94 -0.97 7.49
C ARG A 77 -8.58 -0.52 6.96
N TYR A 78 -8.00 0.51 7.56
CA TYR A 78 -6.78 1.15 7.10
C TYR A 78 -5.55 0.71 7.91
N PHE A 79 -5.66 -0.38 8.65
CA PHE A 79 -4.52 -1.10 9.18
C PHE A 79 -3.92 -2.00 8.11
N SER A 80 -2.60 -2.14 8.08
CA SER A 80 -1.95 -3.09 7.17
C SER A 80 -2.41 -4.53 7.46
N TRP A 81 -2.42 -5.39 6.46
CA TRP A 81 -2.81 -6.79 6.62
C TRP A 81 -2.06 -7.49 7.77
N ILE A 82 -0.75 -7.24 7.88
CA ILE A 82 0.11 -7.87 8.89
C ILE A 82 -0.19 -7.40 10.32
N THR A 83 -0.90 -6.28 10.48
CA THR A 83 -1.32 -5.76 11.78
C THR A 83 -2.70 -6.25 12.22
N LEU A 84 -3.48 -6.83 11.31
CA LEU A 84 -4.73 -7.49 11.64
C LEU A 84 -4.49 -8.73 12.50
N ASP A 85 -5.39 -9.00 13.43
CA ASP A 85 -5.39 -10.27 14.15
C ASP A 85 -5.86 -11.43 13.27
N ALA A 86 -5.72 -12.66 13.76
CA ALA A 86 -6.02 -13.85 12.97
C ALA A 86 -7.51 -13.96 12.58
N ASN A 87 -8.43 -13.45 13.40
CA ASN A 87 -9.85 -13.46 13.08
C ASN A 87 -10.15 -12.37 12.05
N GLU A 88 -9.59 -11.17 12.21
CA GLU A 88 -9.74 -10.08 11.23
C GLU A 88 -9.20 -10.48 9.85
N GLN A 89 -8.05 -11.16 9.78
CA GLN A 89 -7.53 -11.71 8.52
C GLN A 89 -8.44 -12.80 7.92
N GLU A 90 -9.04 -13.64 8.75
CA GLU A 90 -9.99 -14.67 8.31
C GLU A 90 -11.25 -14.04 7.72
N ASP A 91 -11.85 -13.08 8.42
CA ASP A 91 -13.05 -12.36 7.96
C ASP A 91 -12.77 -11.54 6.69
N ALA A 92 -11.63 -10.85 6.62
CA ALA A 92 -11.19 -10.20 5.38
C ALA A 92 -11.02 -11.20 4.23
N GLY A 93 -10.45 -12.38 4.51
CA GLY A 93 -10.33 -13.48 3.55
C GLY A 93 -11.69 -13.99 3.04
N ILE A 94 -12.71 -14.04 3.89
CA ILE A 94 -14.10 -14.40 3.52
C ILE A 94 -14.67 -13.39 2.52
N LEU A 95 -14.39 -12.10 2.69
CA LEU A 95 -14.79 -11.04 1.74
C LEU A 95 -14.07 -11.16 0.39
N GLY A 96 -13.00 -11.95 0.33
CA GLY A 96 -12.20 -12.17 -0.87
C GLY A 96 -10.96 -11.27 -0.93
N TYR A 97 -10.58 -10.61 0.17
CA TYR A 97 -9.31 -9.91 0.24
C TYR A 97 -8.15 -10.90 0.27
N THR A 98 -7.09 -10.55 -0.46
CA THR A 98 -5.74 -11.06 -0.20
C THR A 98 -4.93 -9.99 0.54
N GLU A 99 -3.73 -10.32 1.03
CA GLU A 99 -2.82 -9.31 1.60
C GLU A 99 -2.57 -8.14 0.62
N GLY A 100 -2.41 -8.46 -0.67
CA GLY A 100 -2.18 -7.44 -1.70
C GLY A 100 -3.39 -6.53 -1.88
N ASP A 101 -4.59 -7.11 -1.97
CA ASP A 101 -5.80 -6.33 -2.22
C ASP A 101 -6.24 -5.55 -0.98
N TRP A 102 -6.05 -6.11 0.22
CA TRP A 102 -6.37 -5.42 1.47
C TRP A 102 -5.54 -4.15 1.63
N ASN A 103 -4.23 -4.27 1.38
CA ASN A 103 -3.29 -3.17 1.55
C ASN A 103 -3.47 -2.08 0.48
N ILE A 104 -4.22 -2.30 -0.61
CA ILE A 104 -4.45 -1.30 -1.65
C ILE A 104 -5.96 -1.02 -1.73
N PRO A 105 -6.49 -0.01 -1.01
CA PRO A 105 -7.92 0.34 -1.06
C PRO A 105 -8.41 0.58 -2.48
N GLY A 106 -9.61 0.07 -2.79
CA GLY A 106 -10.22 0.11 -4.12
C GLY A 106 -9.81 -1.02 -5.07
N SER A 107 -8.89 -1.91 -4.65
CA SER A 107 -8.39 -2.99 -5.52
C SER A 107 -9.20 -4.30 -5.42
N ALA A 108 -9.88 -4.55 -4.30
CA ALA A 108 -10.65 -5.78 -4.13
C ALA A 108 -12.03 -5.68 -4.79
N LEU A 109 -12.47 -6.76 -5.44
CA LEU A 109 -13.77 -6.78 -6.14
C LEU A 109 -14.98 -6.54 -5.21
N ILE A 110 -14.84 -6.88 -3.92
CA ILE A 110 -15.89 -6.65 -2.93
C ILE A 110 -16.10 -5.15 -2.68
N GLU A 111 -15.07 -4.32 -2.84
CA GLU A 111 -15.14 -2.86 -2.65
C GLU A 111 -15.95 -2.18 -3.76
N LEU A 112 -16.15 -2.85 -4.90
CA LEU A 112 -17.01 -2.36 -5.98
C LEU A 112 -18.50 -2.61 -5.72
N LYS A 113 -18.88 -3.19 -4.58
CA LYS A 113 -20.28 -3.45 -4.22
C LYS A 113 -20.72 -2.54 -3.08
N ALA A 114 -21.87 -1.90 -3.23
CA ALA A 114 -22.52 -1.20 -2.13
C ALA A 114 -22.95 -2.19 -1.05
N TRP A 115 -23.08 -1.71 0.17
CA TRP A 115 -23.55 -2.47 1.33
C TRP A 115 -24.91 -3.12 1.05
N SER A 116 -25.85 -2.34 0.51
CA SER A 116 -27.19 -2.81 0.13
C SER A 116 -27.14 -3.92 -0.92
N THR A 117 -26.16 -3.89 -1.85
CA THR A 117 -25.93 -4.95 -2.83
C THR A 117 -25.43 -6.22 -2.16
N VAL A 118 -24.44 -6.13 -1.25
CA VAL A 118 -23.95 -7.29 -0.48
C VAL A 118 -25.09 -7.89 0.37
N GLN A 119 -25.86 -7.03 1.05
CA GLN A 119 -27.00 -7.43 1.88
C GLN A 119 -28.12 -8.09 1.05
N ALA A 120 -28.54 -7.50 -0.06
CA ALA A 120 -29.61 -8.05 -0.89
C ALA A 120 -29.25 -9.40 -1.50
N GLU A 121 -27.97 -9.61 -1.86
CA GLU A 121 -27.48 -10.91 -2.31
C GLU A 121 -27.40 -11.93 -1.16
N SER A 122 -27.16 -11.48 0.08
CA SER A 122 -27.15 -12.33 1.28
C SER A 122 -28.53 -12.82 1.71
N ASP A 123 -29.53 -11.94 1.67
CA ASP A 123 -30.91 -12.20 2.06
C ASP A 123 -31.87 -11.54 1.06
N PRO A 124 -32.37 -12.29 0.06
CA PRO A 124 -33.30 -11.78 -0.94
C PRO A 124 -34.63 -11.26 -0.36
N SER A 125 -34.92 -11.49 0.92
CA SER A 125 -36.13 -10.99 1.58
C SER A 125 -36.03 -9.52 2.03
N THR A 126 -34.82 -8.97 2.09
CA THR A 126 -34.55 -7.59 2.55
C THR A 126 -34.54 -6.56 1.41
N GLY A 127 -34.24 -6.98 0.18
CA GLY A 127 -34.13 -6.08 -0.97
C GLY A 127 -35.39 -6.01 -1.85
N VAL A 128 -35.43 -4.99 -2.71
CA VAL A 128 -36.34 -4.90 -3.87
C VAL A 128 -35.86 -5.85 -4.97
N ALA A 129 -35.55 -7.10 -4.60
CA ALA A 129 -35.06 -8.10 -5.54
C ALA A 129 -36.13 -8.34 -6.61
N THR A 130 -35.78 -8.05 -7.86
CA THR A 130 -36.61 -8.41 -9.01
C THR A 130 -36.92 -9.91 -8.90
N ALA A 131 -38.18 -10.28 -9.12
CA ALA A 131 -38.79 -11.56 -8.69
C ALA A 131 -38.16 -12.86 -9.25
N THR A 132 -37.00 -12.79 -9.89
CA THR A 132 -36.38 -13.85 -10.69
C THR A 132 -35.37 -14.72 -9.93
N THR A 133 -34.90 -14.32 -8.75
CA THR A 133 -33.91 -15.10 -7.98
C THR A 133 -34.22 -15.07 -6.49
N LYS A 134 -35.17 -15.90 -6.05
CA LYS A 134 -35.49 -16.10 -4.62
C LYS A 134 -34.56 -17.11 -3.93
N GLN A 135 -33.41 -17.42 -4.52
CA GLN A 135 -32.48 -18.35 -3.92
C GLN A 135 -31.44 -17.55 -3.15
N GLU A 136 -31.40 -17.76 -1.84
CA GLU A 136 -30.32 -17.24 -0.98
C GLU A 136 -28.97 -17.64 -1.57
N ASN A 137 -28.05 -16.67 -1.64
CA ASN A 137 -26.65 -16.96 -1.95
C ASN A 137 -25.89 -17.14 -0.63
N PRO A 138 -25.66 -18.39 -0.18
CA PRO A 138 -25.00 -18.63 1.11
C PRO A 138 -23.60 -18.01 1.18
N GLU A 139 -22.91 -17.85 0.05
CA GLU A 139 -21.61 -17.17 0.01
C GLU A 139 -21.73 -15.68 0.41
N MET A 140 -22.72 -14.98 -0.15
CA MET A 140 -22.92 -13.55 0.14
C MET A 140 -23.42 -13.32 1.56
N LYS A 141 -24.15 -14.30 2.13
CA LYS A 141 -24.48 -14.29 3.54
C LYS A 141 -23.25 -14.35 4.43
N THR A 142 -22.32 -15.26 4.16
CA THR A 142 -21.08 -15.33 4.91
C THR A 142 -20.25 -14.06 4.74
N LYS A 143 -20.24 -13.43 3.56
CA LYS A 143 -19.58 -12.14 3.36
C LYS A 143 -20.22 -11.01 4.15
N PHE A 144 -21.54 -10.91 4.17
CA PHE A 144 -22.21 -9.88 4.96
C PHE A 144 -21.93 -10.04 6.47
N GLU A 145 -21.93 -11.27 6.98
CA GLU A 145 -21.56 -11.57 8.37
C GLU A 145 -20.11 -11.15 8.66
N ALA A 146 -19.16 -11.48 7.78
CA ALA A 146 -17.76 -11.07 7.92
C ALA A 146 -17.54 -9.55 7.84
N MET A 147 -18.32 -8.80 7.05
CA MET A 147 -18.27 -7.33 7.06
C MET A 147 -18.65 -6.77 8.44
N VAL A 148 -19.70 -7.31 9.04
CA VAL A 148 -20.15 -6.90 10.39
C VAL A 148 -19.12 -7.31 11.44
N ASP A 149 -18.56 -8.51 11.35
CA ASP A 149 -17.58 -9.03 12.31
C ASP A 149 -16.24 -8.26 12.26
N LEU A 150 -15.82 -7.77 11.08
CA LEU A 150 -14.71 -6.84 10.92
C LEU A 150 -14.94 -5.48 11.61
N GLY A 151 -16.17 -5.14 11.95
CA GLY A 151 -16.52 -3.92 12.66
C GLY A 151 -17.19 -2.84 11.82
N PHE A 152 -17.57 -3.12 10.57
CA PHE A 152 -18.44 -2.20 9.83
C PHE A 152 -19.84 -2.20 10.46
N SER A 153 -20.20 -1.09 11.10
CA SER A 153 -21.43 -1.01 11.89
C SER A 153 -22.65 -0.52 11.12
N ASP A 154 -22.44 0.17 10.00
CA ASP A 154 -23.50 0.78 9.21
C ASP A 154 -23.19 0.82 7.71
N GLU A 155 -24.26 0.95 6.94
CA GLU A 155 -24.26 1.06 5.47
C GLU A 155 -23.40 2.23 4.99
N TRP A 156 -23.55 3.39 5.63
CA TRP A 156 -22.87 4.62 5.23
C TRP A 156 -21.35 4.53 5.38
N GLN A 157 -20.86 3.85 6.40
CA GLN A 157 -19.43 3.67 6.64
C GLN A 157 -18.79 2.85 5.53
N TRP A 158 -19.41 1.75 5.11
CA TRP A 158 -18.93 0.95 3.99
C TRP A 158 -19.07 1.70 2.67
N ASP A 159 -20.25 2.25 2.39
CA ASP A 159 -20.52 2.89 1.11
C ASP A 159 -19.65 4.13 0.90
N CYS A 160 -19.32 4.84 1.98
CA CYS A 160 -18.44 5.99 1.93
C CYS A 160 -16.96 5.58 1.88
N TYR A 161 -16.44 4.85 2.88
CA TYR A 161 -15.00 4.63 3.01
C TYR A 161 -14.45 3.41 2.27
N VAL A 162 -15.30 2.53 1.74
CA VAL A 162 -14.85 1.33 1.01
C VAL A 162 -15.33 1.36 -0.43
N ASN A 163 -16.63 1.58 -0.64
CA ASN A 163 -17.21 1.64 -1.97
C ASN A 163 -17.01 2.99 -2.65
N HIS A 164 -16.87 4.08 -1.88
CA HIS A 164 -16.95 5.45 -2.39
C HIS A 164 -18.16 5.68 -3.30
N TYR A 165 -19.28 5.01 -3.02
CA TYR A 165 -20.53 5.05 -3.80
C TYR A 165 -20.40 4.63 -5.29
N VAL A 166 -19.35 3.92 -5.70
CA VAL A 166 -19.13 3.56 -7.12
C VAL A 166 -20.14 2.54 -7.66
N ASP A 167 -20.84 1.80 -6.79
CA ASP A 167 -21.91 0.85 -7.19
C ASP A 167 -23.27 1.53 -7.38
N TYR A 168 -23.39 2.82 -7.03
CA TYR A 168 -24.66 3.54 -7.10
C TYR A 168 -25.01 3.95 -8.52
N PHE A 169 -26.30 3.93 -8.83
CA PHE A 169 -26.80 4.64 -10.01
C PHE A 169 -26.81 6.15 -9.73
N TRP A 170 -26.63 6.95 -10.79
CA TRP A 170 -26.63 8.42 -10.66
C TRP A 170 -27.91 8.96 -9.99
N TYR A 171 -29.08 8.38 -10.28
CA TYR A 171 -30.34 8.83 -9.67
C TYR A 171 -30.40 8.52 -8.17
N GLU A 172 -29.74 7.46 -7.71
CA GLU A 172 -29.64 7.12 -6.28
C GLU A 172 -28.72 8.12 -5.59
N MET A 173 -27.60 8.48 -6.24
CA MET A 173 -26.72 9.55 -5.73
C MET A 173 -27.42 10.91 -5.68
N GLU A 174 -28.32 11.23 -6.61
CA GLU A 174 -29.13 12.46 -6.55
C GLU A 174 -30.15 12.41 -5.42
N GLU A 175 -30.78 11.26 -5.19
CA GLU A 175 -31.76 11.06 -4.10
C GLU A 175 -31.11 11.16 -2.72
N GLU A 176 -29.93 10.55 -2.56
CA GLU A 176 -29.14 10.59 -1.32
C GLU A 176 -28.32 11.88 -1.17
N GLY A 177 -28.26 12.71 -2.21
CA GLY A 177 -27.59 14.01 -2.18
C GLY A 177 -26.07 13.98 -2.39
N PHE A 178 -25.48 12.84 -2.77
CA PHE A 178 -24.04 12.72 -3.07
C PHE A 178 -23.65 13.14 -4.48
N ALA A 179 -24.61 13.21 -5.40
CA ALA A 179 -24.34 13.60 -6.79
C ALA A 179 -23.62 14.96 -6.89
N ILE A 180 -23.91 15.90 -5.97
CA ILE A 180 -23.28 17.22 -5.94
C ILE A 180 -21.75 17.16 -5.74
N TYR A 181 -21.24 16.16 -5.01
CA TYR A 181 -19.81 16.00 -4.77
C TYR A 181 -19.12 15.36 -5.98
N TRP A 182 -19.77 14.37 -6.61
CA TRP A 182 -19.31 13.85 -7.89
C TRP A 182 -19.30 14.92 -8.98
N GLU A 183 -20.31 15.79 -9.03
CA GLU A 183 -20.32 16.97 -9.91
C GLU A 183 -19.19 17.96 -9.58
N GLY A 184 -18.81 18.10 -8.31
CA GLY A 184 -17.63 18.84 -7.86
C GLY A 184 -16.32 18.29 -8.43
N LEU A 185 -16.24 16.98 -8.62
CA LEU A 185 -15.16 16.29 -9.35
C LEU A 185 -15.34 16.34 -10.87
N GLY A 186 -16.33 17.05 -11.40
CA GLY A 186 -16.60 17.14 -12.83
C GLY A 186 -17.34 15.95 -13.43
N TRP A 187 -17.80 14.99 -12.61
CA TRP A 187 -18.67 13.93 -13.10
C TRP A 187 -20.05 14.47 -13.45
N SER A 188 -20.76 13.73 -14.30
CA SER A 188 -22.13 13.98 -14.68
C SER A 188 -22.83 12.64 -14.88
N GLN A 189 -24.17 12.63 -14.90
CA GLN A 189 -24.92 11.44 -15.27
C GLN A 189 -24.46 10.83 -16.60
N GLY A 190 -24.08 11.68 -17.56
CA GLY A 190 -23.60 11.24 -18.87
C GLY A 190 -22.26 10.52 -18.78
N SER A 191 -21.28 11.07 -18.04
CA SER A 191 -19.97 10.44 -17.87
C SER A 191 -20.03 9.21 -16.97
N TRP A 192 -20.83 9.24 -15.90
CA TRP A 192 -21.07 8.10 -15.01
C TRP A 192 -21.63 6.87 -15.74
N ASN A 193 -22.62 7.10 -16.62
CA ASN A 193 -23.20 6.03 -17.42
C ASN A 193 -22.34 5.65 -18.66
N GLY A 194 -21.16 6.23 -18.82
CA GLY A 194 -20.26 6.00 -19.96
C GLY A 194 -20.78 6.55 -21.30
N SER A 195 -21.77 7.46 -21.27
CA SER A 195 -22.27 8.15 -22.46
C SER A 195 -21.42 9.38 -22.83
N LEU A 196 -20.64 9.88 -21.88
CA LEU A 196 -19.61 10.92 -22.07
C LEU A 196 -18.27 10.38 -21.50
N PRO A 197 -17.12 10.96 -21.90
CA PRO A 197 -15.84 10.65 -21.26
C PRO A 197 -15.85 10.98 -19.76
N ALA A 198 -15.06 10.24 -18.98
CA ALA A 198 -14.79 10.59 -17.57
C ALA A 198 -14.15 12.00 -17.47
N PRO A 199 -14.35 12.71 -16.35
CA PRO A 199 -13.68 14.00 -16.12
C PRO A 199 -12.17 13.83 -15.96
N ALA A 200 -11.41 14.92 -16.15
CA ALA A 200 -9.95 14.89 -16.01
C ALA A 200 -9.47 14.59 -14.59
N SER A 201 -10.28 14.95 -13.58
CA SER A 201 -10.04 14.62 -12.18
C SER A 201 -9.82 13.12 -11.97
N GLU A 202 -10.51 12.26 -12.72
CA GLU A 202 -10.37 10.80 -12.63
C GLU A 202 -8.93 10.32 -12.87
N GLU A 203 -8.17 11.03 -13.72
CA GLU A 203 -6.77 10.69 -14.02
C GLU A 203 -5.77 11.55 -13.23
N SER A 204 -6.25 12.45 -12.36
CA SER A 204 -5.41 13.37 -11.60
C SER A 204 -4.97 12.75 -10.28
N GLU A 205 -3.71 12.99 -9.89
CA GLU A 205 -3.24 12.69 -8.54
C GLU A 205 -3.87 13.65 -7.54
N TRP A 206 -3.88 13.28 -6.24
CA TRP A 206 -4.51 14.12 -5.21
C TRP A 206 -3.99 15.56 -5.21
N VAL A 207 -2.67 15.73 -5.38
CA VAL A 207 -1.99 17.03 -5.40
C VAL A 207 -2.32 17.87 -6.62
N ASP A 208 -2.78 17.24 -7.70
CA ASP A 208 -3.17 17.91 -8.94
C ASP A 208 -4.64 18.35 -8.93
N LEU A 209 -5.44 17.82 -8.00
CA LEU A 209 -6.81 18.26 -7.79
C LEU A 209 -6.84 19.71 -7.31
N THR A 210 -7.80 20.48 -7.82
CA THR A 210 -8.09 21.79 -7.27
C THR A 210 -8.62 21.67 -5.83
N PRO A 211 -8.49 22.71 -4.98
CA PRO A 211 -9.03 22.66 -3.62
C PRO A 211 -10.54 22.33 -3.54
N ALA A 212 -11.32 22.72 -4.56
CA ALA A 212 -12.73 22.37 -4.65
C ALA A 212 -12.96 20.88 -4.96
N GLU A 213 -12.13 20.30 -5.83
CA GLU A 213 -12.15 18.86 -6.13
C GLU A 213 -11.67 18.04 -4.93
N GLN A 214 -10.61 18.45 -4.23
CA GLN A 214 -10.17 17.81 -3.00
C GLN A 214 -11.27 17.81 -1.94
N GLN A 215 -11.94 18.94 -1.72
CA GLN A 215 -13.07 19.00 -0.80
C GLN A 215 -14.19 18.05 -1.24
N ALA A 216 -14.54 18.02 -2.52
CA ALA A 216 -15.55 17.12 -3.04
C ALA A 216 -15.17 15.63 -2.86
N ALA A 217 -13.89 15.29 -3.03
CA ALA A 217 -13.36 13.95 -2.76
C ALA A 217 -13.47 13.59 -1.27
N VAL A 218 -13.14 14.51 -0.35
CA VAL A 218 -13.33 14.32 1.10
C VAL A 218 -14.79 14.05 1.47
N GLU A 219 -15.74 14.75 0.84
CA GLU A 219 -17.17 14.50 1.08
C GLU A 219 -17.64 13.14 0.57
N LEU A 220 -16.91 12.55 -0.38
CA LEU A 220 -17.06 11.16 -0.85
C LEU A 220 -16.16 10.18 -0.07
N CYS A 221 -15.63 10.60 1.09
CA CYS A 221 -14.74 9.83 1.96
C CYS A 221 -13.41 9.41 1.35
N TYR A 222 -12.96 10.01 0.24
CA TYR A 222 -11.59 9.83 -0.19
C TYR A 222 -10.62 10.53 0.77
N LEU A 223 -9.55 9.82 1.08
CA LEU A 223 -8.33 10.36 1.65
C LEU A 223 -7.32 10.58 0.51
N PRO A 224 -6.29 11.44 0.69
CA PRO A 224 -5.22 11.56 -0.29
C PRO A 224 -4.62 10.22 -0.72
N GLU A 225 -4.47 9.32 0.24
CA GLU A 225 -3.89 8.00 0.07
C GLU A 225 -4.83 7.03 -0.66
N THR A 226 -6.14 7.04 -0.33
CA THR A 226 -7.12 6.19 -1.03
C THR A 226 -7.40 6.67 -2.43
N TRP A 227 -7.41 8.00 -2.65
CA TRP A 227 -7.55 8.58 -3.99
C TRP A 227 -6.44 8.15 -4.95
N SER A 228 -5.22 8.13 -4.41
CA SER A 228 -3.99 7.81 -5.14
C SER A 228 -3.66 6.31 -5.14
N LEU A 229 -4.54 5.48 -4.55
CA LEU A 229 -4.39 4.03 -4.45
C LEU A 229 -3.04 3.61 -3.82
N LEU A 230 -2.61 4.35 -2.80
CA LEU A 230 -1.36 4.05 -2.10
C LEU A 230 -1.54 2.81 -1.22
N ASP A 231 -0.51 1.98 -1.20
CA ASP A 231 -0.48 0.80 -0.34
C ASP A 231 -0.37 1.25 1.12
N ILE A 232 -1.27 0.74 1.97
CA ILE A 232 -1.43 1.06 3.40
C ILE A 232 -0.12 0.90 4.17
N ARG A 233 0.78 0.01 3.74
CA ARG A 233 2.09 -0.17 4.38
C ARG A 233 3.00 1.05 4.23
N PHE A 234 2.71 1.91 3.27
CA PHE A 234 3.41 3.18 3.03
C PHE A 234 2.62 4.39 3.52
N TRP A 235 1.46 4.19 4.13
CA TRP A 235 0.76 5.28 4.80
C TRP A 235 1.57 5.58 6.05
N ASP A 236 2.44 6.59 5.96
CA ASP A 236 3.28 6.99 7.08
C ASP A 236 2.41 7.15 8.34
N ASN A 237 2.84 6.58 9.46
CA ASN A 237 2.20 6.75 10.77
C ASN A 237 2.04 8.24 11.18
N ASN A 238 2.63 9.17 10.41
CA ASN A 238 2.49 10.60 10.56
C ASN A 238 1.13 11.17 10.09
N TYR A 239 0.39 10.49 9.22
CA TYR A 239 -0.92 11.00 8.74
C TYR A 239 -2.12 10.55 9.57
N ALA A 240 -1.98 9.49 10.38
CA ALA A 240 -2.95 9.21 11.44
C ALA A 240 -3.03 10.36 12.47
N ALA A 241 -2.00 11.22 12.55
CA ALA A 241 -2.00 12.46 13.31
C ALA A 241 -2.55 13.68 12.53
N LEU A 242 -2.67 13.58 11.19
CA LEU A 242 -3.37 14.54 10.34
C LEU A 242 -4.87 14.24 10.21
N SER A 243 -5.41 13.45 11.14
CA SER A 243 -6.84 13.30 11.42
C SER A 243 -7.51 14.59 11.94
N GLY A 244 -6.98 15.77 11.57
CA GLY A 244 -7.45 17.07 12.00
C GLY A 244 -6.77 18.23 11.29
N VAL A 245 -7.39 18.64 10.17
CA VAL A 245 -7.45 20.03 9.64
C VAL A 245 -6.40 20.46 8.60
N ALA A 246 -6.91 21.13 7.55
CA ALA A 246 -6.19 21.84 6.50
C ALA A 246 -5.49 23.11 7.02
N VAL A 247 -4.26 23.33 6.55
CA VAL A 247 -3.38 24.46 6.94
C VAL A 247 -3.66 25.68 6.04
N ASP A 248 -3.88 26.85 6.66
CA ASP A 248 -3.72 28.17 6.02
C ASP A 248 -2.38 28.76 6.51
N ASP A 249 -1.50 29.06 5.55
CA ASP A 249 -0.07 29.39 5.69
C ASP A 249 0.26 30.69 6.41
N SER A 250 -0.70 31.40 7.04
CA SER A 250 -0.44 32.78 7.47
C SER A 250 -0.28 33.03 8.97
N ASN A 251 -0.59 32.11 9.91
CA ASN A 251 -0.41 32.46 11.34
C ASN A 251 -0.34 31.36 12.42
N ASN A 252 -0.02 30.10 12.09
CA ASN A 252 0.16 29.00 13.06
C ASN A 252 -0.87 28.99 14.22
N THR A 253 -2.13 29.30 13.90
CA THR A 253 -3.28 29.22 14.79
C THR A 253 -4.46 28.84 13.92
N ILE A 254 -4.93 27.59 14.03
CA ILE A 254 -6.15 27.13 13.34
C ILE A 254 -7.34 27.63 14.17
N GLY A 255 -8.20 28.45 13.56
CA GLY A 255 -9.48 28.84 14.13
C GLY A 255 -10.55 28.79 13.06
N ALA A 256 -11.38 27.75 13.07
CA ALA A 256 -12.69 27.84 12.43
C ALA A 256 -13.54 28.78 13.29
N GLN A 257 -13.90 29.94 12.71
CA GLN A 257 -14.87 30.83 13.31
C GLN A 257 -16.22 30.51 12.69
N PHE A 258 -17.04 29.75 13.42
CA PHE A 258 -18.41 29.48 13.00
C PHE A 258 -19.22 30.77 13.10
N ASP A 259 -20.28 30.91 12.28
CA ASP A 259 -21.19 32.09 12.30
C ASP A 259 -21.86 32.32 13.67
N ASP A 260 -21.78 31.36 14.59
CA ASP A 260 -22.27 31.46 15.96
C ASP A 260 -21.25 32.02 16.98
N GLY A 261 -20.01 32.27 16.54
CA GLY A 261 -18.94 32.84 17.35
C GLY A 261 -18.19 31.85 18.25
N THR A 262 -18.38 30.53 18.09
CA THR A 262 -17.49 29.54 18.71
C THR A 262 -16.15 29.45 17.98
N SER A 263 -15.05 29.39 18.74
CA SER A 263 -13.71 29.12 18.21
C SER A 263 -13.13 27.89 18.90
N LEU A 264 -12.70 26.91 18.09
CA LEU A 264 -11.93 25.77 18.54
C LEU A 264 -10.45 26.05 18.26
N SER A 265 -9.61 26.07 19.29
CA SER A 265 -8.15 26.23 19.16
C SER A 265 -7.48 24.90 19.46
N VAL A 266 -6.87 24.28 18.44
CA VAL A 266 -6.03 23.09 18.56
C VAL A 266 -4.59 23.52 18.38
N VAL A 267 -3.72 23.17 19.34
CA VAL A 267 -2.27 23.38 19.25
C VAL A 267 -1.69 22.11 18.63
N LEU A 268 -1.10 22.22 17.44
CA LEU A 268 -0.43 21.10 16.76
C LEU A 268 0.94 20.81 17.41
N PRO A 269 1.34 19.54 17.61
CA PRO A 269 2.71 19.18 17.94
C PRO A 269 3.59 19.21 16.67
N ALA A 270 4.75 19.85 16.73
CA ALA A 270 5.71 20.00 15.63
C ALA A 270 6.64 18.78 15.43
N ASP A 271 6.33 17.63 16.02
CA ASP A 271 7.29 16.54 16.22
C ASP A 271 7.00 15.32 15.32
N ASN A 272 6.91 15.51 14.00
CA ASN A 272 6.84 14.39 13.05
C ASN A 272 7.97 14.41 12.00
N VAL A 273 9.11 15.01 12.37
CA VAL A 273 10.39 14.51 11.83
C VAL A 273 10.47 13.06 12.28
N LYS A 274 10.53 12.12 11.34
CA LYS A 274 10.86 10.71 11.63
C LYS A 274 12.10 10.75 12.52
N ASN A 275 11.92 10.55 13.83
CA ASN A 275 12.99 10.63 14.82
C ASN A 275 13.81 9.34 14.72
N LEU A 276 14.33 9.08 13.51
CA LEU A 276 15.18 7.97 13.19
C LEU A 276 16.48 8.22 13.93
N GLU A 277 16.76 7.38 14.92
CA GLU A 277 17.99 7.47 15.66
C GLU A 277 19.17 7.37 14.68
N ARG A 278 20.01 8.40 14.68
CA ARG A 278 21.21 8.43 13.85
C ARG A 278 22.10 7.25 14.24
N PRO A 279 22.52 6.40 13.29
CA PRO A 279 23.35 5.26 13.63
C PRO A 279 24.73 5.76 14.07
N GLU A 280 25.04 5.61 15.35
CA GLU A 280 26.29 6.13 15.94
C GLU A 280 27.53 5.60 15.23
N ASN A 281 27.48 4.32 14.85
CA ASN A 281 28.64 3.62 14.29
C ASN A 281 29.16 4.25 12.99
N ARG A 282 28.27 4.71 12.09
CA ARG A 282 28.64 5.20 10.74
C ARG A 282 29.56 6.43 10.78
N PHE A 283 29.49 7.22 11.85
CA PHE A 283 30.14 8.53 11.92
C PHE A 283 31.37 8.55 12.82
N TYR A 284 31.84 7.40 13.28
CA TYR A 284 33.17 7.28 13.89
C TYR A 284 34.26 7.25 12.82
N ALA A 285 35.41 7.84 13.15
CA ALA A 285 36.61 7.68 12.34
C ALA A 285 36.99 6.19 12.25
N TRP A 286 37.51 5.78 11.09
CA TRP A 286 37.85 4.37 10.82
C TRP A 286 38.79 3.77 11.87
N ASP A 287 39.80 4.53 12.30
CA ASP A 287 40.78 4.13 13.31
C ASP A 287 40.21 3.98 14.73
N SER A 288 39.00 4.49 14.94
CA SER A 288 38.27 4.45 16.20
C SER A 288 37.26 3.30 16.25
N LEU A 289 37.07 2.56 15.15
CA LEU A 289 36.18 1.41 15.10
C LEU A 289 36.78 0.22 15.86
N PRO A 290 35.97 -0.51 16.66
CA PRO A 290 36.37 -1.79 17.21
C PRO A 290 36.77 -2.81 16.12
N PRO A 291 37.77 -3.69 16.34
CA PRO A 291 38.24 -4.62 15.31
C PRO A 291 37.16 -5.54 14.71
N ASP A 292 36.14 -5.90 15.49
CA ASP A 292 34.98 -6.68 15.05
C ASP A 292 34.02 -5.87 14.17
N VAL A 293 33.87 -4.57 14.43
CA VAL A 293 33.16 -3.64 13.56
C VAL A 293 33.92 -3.47 12.23
N VAL A 294 35.25 -3.32 12.26
CA VAL A 294 36.10 -3.19 11.06
C VAL A 294 35.89 -4.36 10.09
N ASN A 295 35.90 -5.61 10.57
CA ASN A 295 35.67 -6.75 9.70
C ASN A 295 34.27 -6.71 9.04
N THR A 296 33.25 -6.25 9.78
CA THR A 296 31.87 -6.16 9.27
C THR A 296 31.74 -5.09 8.20
N VAL A 297 32.38 -3.92 8.37
CA VAL A 297 32.35 -2.85 7.37
C VAL A 297 33.14 -3.24 6.12
N GLU A 298 34.26 -3.95 6.27
CA GLU A 298 35.03 -4.50 5.13
C GLU A 298 34.21 -5.55 4.36
N ASP A 299 33.47 -6.42 5.05
CA ASP A 299 32.57 -7.40 4.43
C ASP A 299 31.42 -6.73 3.64
N LEU A 300 30.99 -5.52 4.04
CA LEU A 300 30.03 -4.69 3.29
C LEU A 300 30.67 -3.96 2.10
N GLY A 301 31.99 -4.00 1.96
CA GLY A 301 32.73 -3.36 0.87
C GLY A 301 33.21 -1.95 1.19
N TYR A 302 33.16 -1.51 2.44
CA TYR A 302 33.83 -0.28 2.84
C TYR A 302 35.35 -0.46 2.90
N THR A 303 36.06 0.64 2.67
CA THR A 303 37.49 0.81 2.92
C THR A 303 37.68 2.00 3.85
N GLU A 304 38.88 2.18 4.41
CA GLU A 304 39.21 3.37 5.21
C GLU A 304 38.87 4.67 4.48
N ASP A 305 39.18 4.73 3.19
CA ASP A 305 38.92 5.90 2.34
C ASP A 305 37.42 6.12 2.11
N THR A 306 36.65 5.06 1.82
CA THR A 306 35.22 5.17 1.51
C THR A 306 34.32 5.19 2.74
N TRP A 307 34.82 4.82 3.92
CA TRP A 307 34.08 4.92 5.17
C TRP A 307 33.94 6.36 5.64
N SER A 308 34.99 7.15 5.46
CA SER A 308 34.99 8.54 5.96
C SER A 308 34.29 9.51 5.01
N GLU A 309 33.92 9.06 3.82
CA GLU A 309 33.25 9.85 2.79
C GLU A 309 31.83 9.31 2.55
N VAL A 310 30.84 10.19 2.67
CA VAL A 310 29.42 9.84 2.47
C VAL A 310 29.15 9.64 0.98
N GLN A 311 28.46 8.56 0.64
CA GLN A 311 28.08 8.11 -0.72
C GLN A 311 29.21 7.65 -1.64
N GLU A 312 30.43 7.46 -1.13
CA GLU A 312 31.55 6.98 -1.95
C GLU A 312 31.55 5.45 -2.08
N ALA A 313 31.18 4.72 -1.02
CA ALA A 313 31.16 3.27 -1.03
C ALA A 313 30.05 2.73 -1.94
N ASP A 314 30.32 1.65 -2.68
CA ASP A 314 29.33 1.10 -3.63
C ASP A 314 28.05 0.59 -2.94
N ILE A 315 28.18 0.15 -1.69
CA ILE A 315 27.02 -0.26 -0.86
C ILE A 315 26.04 0.91 -0.64
N GLU A 316 26.53 2.14 -0.48
CA GLU A 316 25.71 3.34 -0.25
C GLU A 316 24.94 3.80 -1.48
N LYS A 317 25.17 3.19 -2.64
CA LYS A 317 24.44 3.44 -3.89
C LYS A 317 23.30 2.45 -4.11
N VAL A 318 23.18 1.43 -3.25
CA VAL A 318 22.17 0.37 -3.34
C VAL A 318 21.14 0.60 -2.22
N LYS A 319 19.87 0.77 -2.57
CA LYS A 319 18.77 0.88 -1.61
C LYS A 319 18.63 -0.41 -0.79
N TYR A 320 18.09 -0.31 0.41
CA TYR A 320 18.02 -1.45 1.34
C TYR A 320 17.39 -2.71 0.72
N ASP A 321 16.32 -2.55 -0.05
CA ASP A 321 15.59 -3.67 -0.64
C ASP A 321 16.43 -4.48 -1.64
N ASP A 322 17.37 -3.82 -2.31
CA ASP A 322 18.26 -4.42 -3.32
C ASP A 322 19.53 -5.04 -2.69
N LEU A 323 19.74 -4.87 -1.39
CA LEU A 323 20.81 -5.53 -0.66
C LEU A 323 20.59 -7.05 -0.64
N ASN A 324 21.67 -7.80 -0.83
CA ASN A 324 21.62 -9.25 -0.61
C ASN A 324 21.58 -9.59 0.89
N GLU A 325 21.22 -10.83 1.24
CA GLU A 325 21.08 -11.28 2.64
C GLU A 325 22.35 -11.07 3.49
N THR A 326 23.54 -11.19 2.89
CA THR A 326 24.80 -10.97 3.63
C THR A 326 24.99 -9.48 3.92
N GLN A 327 24.62 -8.61 2.98
CA GLN A 327 24.67 -7.16 3.17
C GLN A 327 23.64 -6.70 4.20
N LYS A 328 22.38 -7.17 4.12
CA LYS A 328 21.34 -6.86 5.12
C LYS A 328 21.80 -7.26 6.53
N TYR A 329 22.37 -8.44 6.68
CA TYR A 329 22.94 -8.89 7.95
C TYR A 329 24.07 -7.98 8.48
N GLY A 330 24.98 -7.52 7.61
CA GLY A 330 26.04 -6.61 8.01
C GLY A 330 25.52 -5.22 8.38
N VAL A 331 24.54 -4.71 7.62
CA VAL A 331 23.82 -3.46 7.89
C VAL A 331 23.11 -3.52 9.25
N ASP A 332 22.39 -4.62 9.53
CA ASP A 332 21.79 -4.88 10.84
C ASP A 332 22.82 -4.89 11.97
N ALA A 333 23.95 -5.58 11.76
CA ALA A 333 25.01 -5.71 12.76
C ALA A 333 25.63 -4.35 13.14
N LEU A 334 25.69 -3.42 12.19
CA LEU A 334 26.19 -2.06 12.41
C LEU A 334 25.17 -1.13 13.05
N GLY A 335 23.93 -1.59 13.25
CA GLY A 335 22.84 -0.77 13.79
C GLY A 335 22.12 0.06 12.73
N PHE A 336 22.25 -0.29 11.45
CA PHE A 336 21.56 0.37 10.34
C PHE A 336 20.25 -0.35 9.97
N GLY A 337 19.85 -1.35 10.76
CA GLY A 337 18.98 -2.46 10.31
C GLY A 337 17.53 -2.16 9.93
N PRO A 338 16.84 -1.17 10.52
CA PRO A 338 15.57 -0.74 9.95
C PRO A 338 15.81 -0.15 8.55
N LYS A 339 15.04 -0.61 7.56
CA LYS A 339 15.10 -0.12 6.17
C LYS A 339 15.13 1.40 6.12
N GLU A 340 14.31 2.05 6.93
CA GLU A 340 14.17 3.50 7.02
C GLU A 340 15.43 4.18 7.55
N VAL A 341 16.13 3.55 8.51
CA VAL A 341 17.40 4.07 9.03
C VAL A 341 18.47 3.99 7.96
N TYR A 342 18.58 2.86 7.25
CA TYR A 342 19.55 2.70 6.17
C TYR A 342 19.27 3.64 4.99
N ASP A 343 18.03 3.63 4.49
CA ASP A 343 17.66 4.41 3.31
C ASP A 343 17.83 5.92 3.56
N CYS A 344 17.61 6.37 4.80
CA CYS A 344 17.78 7.76 5.19
C CYS A 344 19.25 8.11 5.46
N TRP A 345 19.92 7.44 6.41
CA TRP A 345 21.24 7.86 6.89
C TRP A 345 22.44 7.39 6.08
N ILE A 346 22.27 6.34 5.26
CA ILE A 346 23.38 5.71 4.50
C ILE A 346 23.20 5.95 3.01
N HIS A 347 22.02 5.65 2.48
CA HIS A 347 21.72 5.75 1.05
C HIS A 347 21.24 7.15 0.64
N HIS A 348 20.58 7.87 1.56
CA HIS A 348 19.89 9.14 1.32
C HIS A 348 18.91 9.08 0.15
N TYR A 349 18.27 7.93 -0.08
CA TYR A 349 17.31 7.70 -1.16
C TYR A 349 17.84 7.95 -2.60
N ASP A 350 19.16 8.06 -2.81
CA ASP A 350 19.72 8.52 -4.09
C ASP A 350 19.44 7.59 -5.28
N SER A 351 19.21 6.30 -5.04
CA SER A 351 18.88 5.31 -6.07
C SER A 351 17.38 5.04 -6.21
N TYR A 352 16.53 5.75 -5.49
CA TYR A 352 15.09 5.61 -5.64
C TYR A 352 14.64 6.16 -7.00
N SER A 353 13.60 5.59 -7.61
CA SER A 353 12.89 6.28 -8.69
C SER A 353 12.12 7.48 -8.14
N TRP A 354 11.66 8.37 -9.02
CA TRP A 354 10.87 9.53 -8.58
C TRP A 354 9.56 9.10 -7.90
N GLU A 355 8.95 8.03 -8.41
CA GLU A 355 7.77 7.39 -7.83
C GLU A 355 8.09 6.70 -6.50
N GLU A 356 9.27 6.08 -6.37
CA GLU A 356 9.70 5.49 -5.12
C GLU A 356 9.97 6.55 -4.05
N LEU A 357 10.50 7.73 -4.41
CA LEU A 357 10.68 8.86 -3.48
C LEU A 357 9.34 9.35 -2.93
N TYR A 358 8.31 9.36 -3.78
CA TYR A 358 6.95 9.68 -3.38
C TYR A 358 6.42 8.63 -2.40
N ALA A 359 6.57 7.35 -2.74
CA ALA A 359 6.19 6.24 -1.87
C ALA A 359 6.95 6.24 -0.53
N ALA A 360 8.18 6.74 -0.49
CA ALA A 360 8.98 6.88 0.73
C ALA A 360 8.64 8.15 1.55
N GLY A 361 7.75 9.01 1.06
CA GLY A 361 7.35 10.25 1.74
C GLY A 361 8.42 11.35 1.71
N VAL A 362 9.43 11.25 0.83
CA VAL A 362 10.59 12.17 0.82
C VAL A 362 10.70 13.00 -0.47
N GLN A 363 9.81 12.79 -1.44
CA GLN A 363 9.82 13.50 -2.72
C GLN A 363 9.73 15.03 -2.56
N SER A 364 8.85 15.53 -1.68
CA SER A 364 8.65 16.97 -1.47
C SER A 364 9.91 17.70 -0.95
N TYR A 365 10.75 16.98 -0.19
CA TYR A 365 12.04 17.51 0.25
C TYR A 365 13.02 17.67 -0.93
N TRP A 366 13.06 16.68 -1.83
CA TRP A 366 13.83 16.80 -3.07
C TRP A 366 13.32 17.93 -3.98
N GLU A 367 12.00 18.13 -4.05
CA GLU A 367 11.40 19.25 -4.79
C GLU A 367 11.80 20.61 -4.23
N THR A 368 11.83 20.74 -2.90
CA THR A 368 12.31 21.95 -2.20
C THR A 368 13.75 22.29 -2.60
N LEU A 369 14.58 21.25 -2.78
CA LEU A 369 15.96 21.35 -3.26
C LEU A 369 16.07 21.58 -4.79
N GLY A 370 14.95 21.72 -5.48
CA GLY A 370 14.88 22.05 -6.91
C GLY A 370 14.86 20.84 -7.84
N TRP A 371 14.67 19.63 -7.32
CA TRP A 371 14.49 18.43 -8.14
C TRP A 371 13.04 18.29 -8.62
N ASN A 372 12.85 17.53 -9.69
CA ASN A 372 11.55 17.08 -10.19
C ASN A 372 11.77 15.76 -10.94
N ALA A 373 10.68 15.10 -11.38
CA ALA A 373 10.75 13.85 -12.12
C ALA A 373 11.74 13.87 -13.30
N THR A 374 11.71 14.95 -14.10
CA THR A 374 12.58 15.05 -15.28
C THR A 374 14.04 15.27 -14.91
N SER A 375 14.34 16.03 -13.85
CA SER A 375 15.72 16.24 -13.43
C SER A 375 16.31 15.06 -12.69
N TRP A 376 15.49 14.34 -11.93
CA TRP A 376 15.86 13.11 -11.26
C TRP A 376 16.25 12.00 -12.26
N MET A 377 15.50 11.87 -13.37
CA MET A 377 15.84 10.97 -14.47
C MET A 377 17.03 11.45 -15.33
N GLY A 378 17.64 12.59 -15.01
CA GLY A 378 18.77 13.15 -15.76
C GLY A 378 18.40 13.74 -17.13
N VAL A 379 17.12 13.98 -17.41
CA VAL A 379 16.67 14.63 -18.66
C VAL A 379 17.06 16.11 -18.66
N HIS A 380 16.94 16.77 -17.50
CA HIS A 380 17.31 18.17 -17.27
C HIS A 380 18.11 18.30 -15.96
N PRO A 381 18.92 19.34 -15.78
CA PRO A 381 19.47 19.64 -14.45
C PRO A 381 18.33 20.07 -13.49
N PRO A 382 18.50 19.92 -12.17
CA PRO A 382 17.57 20.49 -11.20
C PRO A 382 17.50 22.02 -11.35
N ALA A 383 16.36 22.59 -10.98
CA ALA A 383 16.10 24.03 -11.10
C ALA A 383 17.09 24.86 -10.28
N LYS A 384 17.57 24.31 -9.16
CA LYS A 384 18.64 24.86 -8.34
C LYS A 384 19.87 23.96 -8.47
N ASN A 385 21.02 24.55 -8.77
CA ASN A 385 22.27 23.83 -8.75
C ASN A 385 22.90 23.95 -7.35
N LEU A 386 22.70 22.94 -6.51
CA LEU A 386 23.22 22.90 -5.14
C LEU A 386 24.57 22.18 -5.01
N THR A 387 25.20 21.76 -6.12
CA THR A 387 26.44 20.97 -6.12
C THR A 387 27.68 21.69 -5.58
N ASN A 388 27.56 22.96 -5.18
CA ASN A 388 28.61 23.75 -4.54
C ASN A 388 27.99 24.76 -3.55
N THR A 389 26.93 24.36 -2.86
CA THR A 389 26.26 25.18 -1.84
C THR A 389 26.48 24.53 -0.48
N ARG A 390 27.12 25.26 0.43
CA ARG A 390 27.29 24.78 1.82
C ARG A 390 25.93 24.74 2.52
N PHE A 391 25.81 23.91 3.54
CA PHE A 391 24.60 23.78 4.33
C PHE A 391 24.14 25.14 4.89
N GLU A 392 25.07 25.96 5.37
CA GLU A 392 24.77 27.29 5.93
C GLU A 392 24.40 28.34 4.87
N GLU A 393 24.60 28.02 3.59
CA GLU A 393 24.22 28.87 2.45
C GLU A 393 22.82 28.52 1.92
N LEU A 394 22.25 27.39 2.35
CA LEU A 394 20.86 27.03 2.11
C LEU A 394 19.93 27.95 2.91
N ASN A 395 18.77 28.27 2.35
CA ASN A 395 17.72 28.95 3.12
C ASN A 395 17.04 27.99 4.13
N ASP A 396 16.21 28.53 5.02
CA ASP A 396 15.62 27.76 6.12
C ASP A 396 14.83 26.53 5.63
N ASP A 397 14.01 26.66 4.57
CA ASP A 397 13.23 25.57 4.00
C ASP A 397 14.14 24.49 3.37
N GLU A 398 15.22 24.92 2.72
CA GLU A 398 16.22 24.00 2.15
C GLU A 398 17.00 23.26 3.24
N GLN A 399 17.40 23.93 4.32
CA GLN A 399 18.08 23.29 5.45
C GLN A 399 17.17 22.26 6.13
N GLU A 400 15.88 22.57 6.26
CA GLU A 400 14.90 21.62 6.78
C GLU A 400 14.76 20.42 5.84
N ALA A 401 14.56 20.64 4.53
CA ALA A 401 14.45 19.56 3.55
C ALA A 401 15.69 18.65 3.53
N VAL A 402 16.90 19.22 3.63
CA VAL A 402 18.16 18.46 3.74
C VAL A 402 18.18 17.61 5.02
N GLN A 403 17.73 18.15 6.16
CA GLN A 403 17.63 17.39 7.41
C GLN A 403 16.59 16.26 7.34
N GLN A 404 15.46 16.48 6.65
CA GLN A 404 14.45 15.43 6.43
C GLN A 404 14.96 14.30 5.53
N LEU A 405 15.95 14.58 4.68
CA LEU A 405 16.71 13.59 3.90
C LEU A 405 17.89 12.99 4.69
N CYS A 406 17.90 13.16 6.02
CA CYS A 406 18.93 12.71 6.95
C CYS A 406 20.35 13.23 6.68
N PHE A 407 20.47 14.36 5.97
CA PHE A 407 21.74 15.07 5.91
C PHE A 407 21.85 16.01 7.11
N PHE A 408 22.99 15.96 7.78
CA PHE A 408 23.46 16.99 8.69
C PHE A 408 24.51 17.85 7.98
N ALA A 409 24.82 19.02 8.52
CA ALA A 409 25.64 20.04 7.85
C ALA A 409 26.94 19.49 7.25
N GLU A 410 27.67 18.68 8.02
CA GLU A 410 28.93 18.08 7.59
C GLU A 410 28.74 17.06 6.46
N SER A 411 27.74 16.18 6.53
CA SER A 411 27.43 15.22 5.45
C SER A 411 27.01 15.92 4.16
N TRP A 412 26.21 16.99 4.27
CA TRP A 412 25.81 17.80 3.13
C TRP A 412 27.00 18.53 2.51
N ASN A 413 27.83 19.19 3.32
CA ASN A 413 29.00 19.91 2.86
C ASN A 413 29.97 18.99 2.10
N ARG A 414 30.20 17.77 2.60
CA ARG A 414 30.99 16.75 1.90
C ARG A 414 30.39 16.39 0.54
N ARG A 415 29.09 16.10 0.48
CA ARG A 415 28.38 15.83 -0.78
C ARG A 415 28.48 16.99 -1.77
N ALA A 416 28.45 18.23 -1.27
CA ALA A 416 28.61 19.46 -2.06
C ALA A 416 30.06 19.77 -2.44
N GLY A 417 31.00 18.85 -2.22
CA GLY A 417 32.41 19.00 -2.63
C GLY A 417 33.22 19.92 -1.71
N PHE A 418 32.75 20.18 -0.49
CA PHE A 418 33.48 20.91 0.54
C PHE A 418 33.97 19.92 1.61
N PRO A 419 35.17 19.31 1.43
CA PRO A 419 35.80 18.58 2.52
C PRO A 419 36.16 19.60 3.60
N ASP A 420 35.40 19.64 4.70
CA ASP A 420 35.78 20.46 5.84
C ASP A 420 37.06 19.88 6.48
N ASP A 421 37.97 20.76 6.90
CA ASP A 421 39.20 20.45 7.66
C ASP A 421 38.90 19.95 9.10
N PHE A 422 37.62 19.76 9.44
CA PHE A 422 37.17 19.32 10.76
C PHE A 422 37.00 17.80 10.78
N LEU A 423 37.99 17.13 11.37
CA LEU A 423 37.86 15.75 11.82
C LEU A 423 36.72 15.69 12.85
N LEU A 424 35.73 14.83 12.62
CA LEU A 424 34.76 14.40 13.61
C LEU A 424 35.52 13.63 14.70
N ILE A 425 36.14 14.34 15.63
CA ILE A 425 36.66 13.73 16.86
C ILE A 425 35.48 13.75 17.83
N PRO A 426 34.92 12.59 18.20
CA PRO A 426 33.93 12.54 19.27
C PRO A 426 34.55 13.17 20.53
N GLU A 427 33.79 13.96 21.28
CA GLU A 427 34.20 14.33 22.63
C GLU A 427 34.40 13.03 23.45
N ASP A 428 35.60 12.84 24.00
CA ASP A 428 36.11 11.61 24.60
C ASP A 428 35.07 10.86 25.49
N GLY A 429 34.80 9.58 25.19
CA GLY A 429 34.31 8.62 26.21
C GLY A 429 33.17 7.65 25.88
N VAL A 430 32.72 7.49 24.64
CA VAL A 430 31.68 6.49 24.30
C VAL A 430 32.31 5.14 23.95
N GLU A 431 31.94 4.09 24.68
CA GLU A 431 32.41 2.71 24.44
C GLU A 431 31.49 2.06 23.38
N ILE A 432 32.04 1.75 22.21
CA ILE A 432 31.31 1.18 21.07
C ILE A 432 31.24 -0.34 21.24
N THR A 433 30.03 -0.91 21.26
CA THR A 433 29.81 -2.36 21.28
C THR A 433 28.81 -2.75 20.19
N LEU A 434 29.09 -3.84 19.45
CA LEU A 434 28.10 -4.44 18.55
C LEU A 434 26.81 -4.80 19.32
N ALA A 435 25.69 -4.80 18.60
CA ALA A 435 24.40 -5.18 19.18
C ALA A 435 24.49 -6.56 19.87
N PRO A 436 23.82 -6.77 21.02
CA PRO A 436 23.87 -8.05 21.73
C PRO A 436 23.34 -9.19 20.86
N GLY A 437 24.17 -10.18 20.56
CA GLY A 437 23.78 -11.36 19.75
C GLY A 437 24.74 -11.67 18.58
N PHE A 438 25.67 -10.77 18.29
CA PHE A 438 26.65 -10.96 17.22
C PHE A 438 27.93 -11.59 17.78
N ALA A 439 28.02 -12.92 17.72
CA ALA A 439 29.30 -13.60 17.88
C ALA A 439 30.01 -13.60 16.52
N PRO A 440 31.29 -13.21 16.43
CA PRO A 440 32.05 -13.36 15.19
C PRO A 440 31.95 -14.81 14.74
N LYS A 441 31.76 -15.05 13.43
CA LYS A 441 31.92 -16.38 12.84
C LYS A 441 33.35 -16.83 13.14
N THR A 442 33.54 -17.54 14.25
CA THR A 442 34.78 -18.24 14.52
C THR A 442 34.99 -19.20 13.38
N ASP A 443 36.12 -19.07 12.70
CA ASP A 443 36.54 -19.85 11.53
C ASP A 443 35.99 -21.27 11.58
N ALA A 444 35.13 -21.60 10.61
CA ALA A 444 34.75 -22.98 10.38
C ALA A 444 36.05 -23.81 10.18
N PRO A 445 36.19 -24.96 10.85
CA PRO A 445 37.41 -25.75 10.75
C PRO A 445 37.62 -26.15 9.28
N THR A 446 38.76 -25.76 8.73
CA THR A 446 39.17 -26.05 7.36
C THR A 446 39.40 -27.56 7.21
N THR A 447 38.34 -28.33 7.00
CA THR A 447 38.48 -29.71 6.52
C THR A 447 38.81 -29.65 5.04
N ALA A 448 40.01 -30.13 4.69
CA ALA A 448 40.47 -30.24 3.31
C ALA A 448 39.42 -30.94 2.43
N PRO A 449 39.19 -30.48 1.19
CA PRO A 449 38.22 -31.08 0.31
C PRO A 449 38.60 -32.55 0.02
N PRO A 450 37.62 -33.48 0.00
CA PRO A 450 37.90 -34.86 -0.36
C PRO A 450 38.46 -34.92 -1.80
N PRO A 451 39.41 -35.83 -2.08
CA PRO A 451 39.95 -35.97 -3.42
C PRO A 451 38.85 -36.34 -4.42
N PRO A 452 38.93 -35.83 -5.66
CA PRO A 452 37.89 -36.05 -6.65
C PRO A 452 37.75 -37.55 -6.96
N PRO A 453 36.51 -38.02 -7.23
CA PRO A 453 36.25 -39.42 -7.53
C PRO A 453 36.93 -39.81 -8.84
N VAL A 454 37.69 -40.92 -8.81
CA VAL A 454 38.30 -41.53 -9.99
C VAL A 454 37.20 -42.09 -10.89
N ILE A 455 36.95 -41.43 -12.02
CA ILE A 455 36.01 -41.90 -13.04
C ILE A 455 36.72 -42.95 -13.91
N PRO A 456 36.17 -44.18 -14.07
CA PRO A 456 36.72 -45.16 -15.00
C PRO A 456 36.43 -44.77 -16.45
N ASN A 457 37.50 -44.84 -17.24
CA ASN A 457 37.58 -44.52 -18.65
C ASN A 457 36.62 -45.40 -19.48
N THR A 458 35.59 -44.80 -20.11
CA THR A 458 34.76 -45.46 -21.11
C THR A 458 34.97 -44.83 -22.48
N THR A 459 35.50 -45.65 -23.38
CA THR A 459 35.71 -45.40 -24.81
C THR A 459 34.39 -45.09 -25.53
N SER A 460 34.34 -43.96 -26.26
CA SER A 460 33.32 -43.67 -27.26
C SER A 460 33.68 -44.26 -28.63
N PRO A 461 32.71 -44.70 -29.44
CA PRO A 461 32.85 -44.82 -30.89
C PRO A 461 32.33 -43.55 -31.62
N PRO A 462 32.72 -43.32 -32.88
CA PRO A 462 32.59 -42.04 -33.56
C PRO A 462 31.29 -41.92 -34.36
N VAL A 463 30.68 -40.74 -34.39
CA VAL A 463 29.63 -40.42 -35.37
C VAL A 463 29.84 -39.01 -35.96
N SER A 464 30.26 -39.05 -37.23
CA SER A 464 29.84 -38.26 -38.40
C SER A 464 29.31 -36.82 -38.22
N ARG A 465 30.03 -35.89 -38.87
CA ARG A 465 29.60 -34.56 -39.31
C ARG A 465 28.78 -34.67 -40.60
N ASP A 466 27.63 -33.99 -40.62
CA ASP A 466 27.00 -33.27 -41.75
C ASP A 466 26.11 -32.22 -41.04
N GLY A 467 26.13 -30.91 -41.27
CA GLY A 467 26.38 -30.18 -42.51
C GLY A 467 25.03 -29.87 -43.16
N ASP A 468 24.34 -28.79 -42.76
CA ASP A 468 23.52 -28.01 -43.70
C ASP A 468 23.04 -26.66 -43.12
N SER A 469 23.19 -25.64 -43.96
CA SER A 469 22.73 -24.26 -43.79
C SER A 469 21.25 -24.15 -44.15
N LEU A 470 20.48 -23.32 -43.45
CA LEU A 470 19.29 -22.73 -44.05
C LEU A 470 19.13 -21.25 -43.68
N THR A 471 18.66 -20.57 -44.72
CA THR A 471 18.59 -19.14 -45.01
C THR A 471 17.42 -18.42 -44.35
N SER A 472 17.62 -17.12 -44.18
CA SER A 472 16.63 -16.10 -43.85
C SER A 472 15.40 -16.10 -44.77
N ALA A 473 14.22 -15.89 -44.19
CA ALA A 473 13.11 -15.23 -44.87
C ALA A 473 12.30 -14.40 -43.86
N ALA A 474 12.24 -13.11 -44.12
CA ALA A 474 11.39 -12.15 -43.45
C ALA A 474 9.98 -12.19 -44.07
N THR A 475 8.95 -12.14 -43.23
CA THR A 475 7.58 -11.81 -43.66
C THR A 475 6.97 -10.83 -42.65
N GLY A 476 6.70 -9.62 -43.14
CA GLY A 476 5.93 -8.61 -42.42
C GLY A 476 4.43 -8.92 -42.44
N TYR A 477 3.75 -8.54 -41.37
CA TYR A 477 2.30 -8.63 -41.26
C TYR A 477 1.68 -7.23 -41.32
N TRP A 478 0.74 -7.10 -42.25
CA TRP A 478 -0.23 -6.02 -42.35
C TRP A 478 -1.46 -6.41 -41.50
N TRP A 479 -1.98 -5.50 -40.68
CA TRP A 479 -3.30 -5.66 -40.07
C TRP A 479 -4.27 -4.65 -40.68
N THR A 480 -5.29 -5.16 -41.36
CA THR A 480 -6.46 -4.41 -41.81
C THR A 480 -7.62 -4.60 -40.83
N SER A 481 -8.22 -3.50 -40.41
CA SER A 481 -9.43 -3.43 -39.59
C SER A 481 -10.59 -4.25 -40.17
N THR A 482 -11.31 -4.96 -39.31
CA THR A 482 -12.66 -5.45 -39.62
C THR A 482 -13.61 -5.10 -38.47
N MET A 483 -14.62 -4.30 -38.81
CA MET A 483 -15.75 -3.90 -37.98
C MET A 483 -16.58 -5.11 -37.53
N TRP A 484 -17.06 -5.09 -36.29
CA TRP A 484 -18.13 -5.97 -35.83
C TRP A 484 -19.44 -5.19 -35.68
N ASN A 485 -20.51 -5.81 -36.19
CA ASN A 485 -21.88 -5.31 -36.22
C ASN A 485 -22.52 -5.27 -34.82
N CYS A 486 -23.15 -4.16 -34.46
CA CYS A 486 -24.18 -4.13 -33.42
C CYS A 486 -25.53 -4.55 -34.00
N VAL A 487 -26.11 -5.64 -33.47
CA VAL A 487 -27.52 -5.98 -33.66
C VAL A 487 -28.32 -5.15 -32.67
N ALA A 488 -29.09 -4.19 -33.19
CA ALA A 488 -30.08 -3.43 -32.41
C ALA A 488 -31.33 -4.30 -32.17
N VAL A 489 -31.65 -4.55 -30.91
CA VAL A 489 -32.98 -5.03 -30.50
C VAL A 489 -33.89 -3.82 -30.42
N VAL A 490 -34.75 -3.65 -31.42
CA VAL A 490 -35.80 -2.63 -31.42
C VAL A 490 -36.95 -3.14 -30.54
N GLY A 491 -37.10 -2.54 -29.36
CA GLY A 491 -38.28 -2.68 -28.52
C GLY A 491 -39.47 -1.96 -29.16
N SER A 492 -40.48 -2.73 -29.56
CA SER A 492 -41.74 -2.25 -30.10
C SER A 492 -42.66 -1.73 -28.98
N SER A 493 -42.79 -0.41 -28.87
CA SER A 493 -43.87 0.23 -28.13
C SER A 493 -44.90 0.74 -29.14
N GLY A 494 -45.99 -0.01 -29.29
CA GLY A 494 -47.18 0.47 -29.99
C GLY A 494 -47.93 1.46 -29.12
N LEU A 495 -48.04 2.70 -29.59
CA LEU A 495 -49.06 3.64 -29.11
C LEU A 495 -50.00 3.98 -30.27
N LEU A 496 -51.22 3.47 -30.18
CA LEU A 496 -52.38 3.93 -30.92
C LEU A 496 -52.70 5.36 -30.47
N LEU A 497 -52.64 6.33 -31.38
CA LEU A 497 -53.48 7.51 -31.30
C LEU A 497 -54.06 7.80 -32.70
N ALA A 498 -55.37 7.61 -32.79
CA ALA A 498 -56.20 8.11 -33.87
C ALA A 498 -56.39 9.63 -33.67
N TYR A 499 -56.04 10.43 -34.66
CA TYR A 499 -56.93 11.35 -35.39
C TYR A 499 -56.17 12.06 -36.51
#